data_AF-A0A6B3R1X4-F1
#
_entry.id   AF-A0A6B3R1X4-F1
#
_cell.length_a   1.000
_cell.length_b   1.000
_cell.length_c   1.000
_cell.angle_alpha   90.00
_cell.angle_beta   90.00
_cell.angle_gamma   90.00
#
_symmetry.space_group_name_H-M   'P 1'
#
loop_
_entity.id
_entity.type
_entity.pdbx_description
1 polymer ?
#
loop_
_entity_poly.entity_id
_entity_poly.type
_entity_poly.pdbx_seq_one_letter_code
_entity_poly.pdbx_strand_id
1 'polypeptide(L)'
;MKNSQIFEKKYFEIISKEEKSILQKFKEGVKNELQFNYVSNGILKTYTDEINSILEDQLVKNSQRFIETNFDKYEGDQISNILDNDFNSFVSEHEKEINLPELIESIARLYAYKRIKNNVSNNHNPYSFMYKLNDFEEFTYKNIKSEKPELTEKLRLRVYPSDRPDNKKRKKDYSIEIENTNRYLDTFSDNEKKVLLKALYKFFESNFKSKFYNDFRDVIPATEFTKIVLIISKLKEPEVFYKSSNQSSITKKISEEYTRPEIEILHGLKDRLASQKMTKTKEYIAGLIANR
;
A
#
# COMPACT_ATOMS: atom_id res chain seq x y z
N MET A 1 -19.05 -24.09 -28.24
CA MET A 1 -17.90 -23.26 -27.79
C MET A 1 -18.04 -23.14 -26.29
N LYS A 2 -16.96 -23.34 -25.53
CA LYS A 2 -17.00 -23.19 -24.06
C LYS A 2 -17.22 -21.71 -23.69
N ASN A 3 -17.81 -21.44 -22.53
CA ASN A 3 -18.06 -20.08 -22.06
C ASN A 3 -16.73 -19.32 -21.87
N SER A 4 -15.72 -20.00 -21.34
CA SER A 4 -14.32 -19.52 -21.25
C SER A 4 -13.77 -19.08 -22.60
N GLN A 5 -14.05 -19.79 -23.68
CA GLN A 5 -13.54 -19.45 -25.02
C GLN A 5 -14.18 -18.15 -25.57
N ILE A 6 -15.46 -17.90 -25.30
CA ILE A 6 -16.12 -16.62 -25.65
C ILE A 6 -15.45 -15.50 -24.85
N PHE A 7 -15.28 -15.72 -23.54
CA PHE A 7 -14.67 -14.75 -22.64
C PHE A 7 -13.24 -14.39 -23.06
N GLU A 8 -12.36 -15.38 -23.20
CA GLU A 8 -10.95 -15.19 -23.53
C GLU A 8 -10.79 -14.48 -24.88
N LYS A 9 -11.52 -14.92 -25.90
CA LYS A 9 -11.49 -14.30 -27.22
C LYS A 9 -11.83 -12.81 -27.12
N LYS A 10 -12.94 -12.47 -26.46
CA LYS A 10 -13.38 -11.08 -26.33
C LYS A 10 -12.44 -10.26 -25.44
N TYR A 11 -11.97 -10.84 -24.34
CA TYR A 11 -11.04 -10.22 -23.42
C TYR A 11 -9.74 -9.81 -24.14
N PHE A 12 -9.09 -10.74 -24.85
CA PHE A 12 -7.83 -10.47 -25.54
C PHE A 12 -8.00 -9.56 -26.76
N GLU A 13 -9.14 -9.62 -27.45
CA GLU A 13 -9.50 -8.67 -28.52
C GLU A 13 -9.52 -7.24 -27.97
N ILE A 14 -10.18 -7.01 -26.84
CA ILE A 14 -10.28 -5.69 -26.20
C ILE A 14 -8.90 -5.23 -25.71
N ILE A 15 -8.16 -6.09 -25.00
CA ILE A 15 -6.81 -5.73 -24.52
C ILE A 15 -5.91 -5.30 -25.69
N SER A 16 -5.89 -6.07 -26.78
CA SER A 16 -5.03 -5.78 -27.94
C SER A 16 -5.42 -4.49 -28.67
N LYS A 17 -6.73 -4.20 -28.75
CA LYS A 17 -7.25 -2.97 -29.35
C LYS A 17 -6.92 -1.75 -28.49
N GLU A 18 -7.22 -1.84 -27.20
CA GLU A 18 -7.02 -0.74 -26.25
C GLU A 18 -5.53 -0.47 -26.01
N GLU A 19 -4.66 -1.48 -26.15
CA GLU A 19 -3.22 -1.30 -26.08
C GLU A 19 -2.68 -0.30 -27.08
N LYS A 20 -3.10 -0.43 -28.34
CA LYS A 20 -2.76 0.51 -29.39
C LYS A 20 -3.36 1.89 -29.11
N SER A 21 -4.59 1.94 -28.63
CA SER A 21 -5.32 3.18 -28.30
C SER A 21 -4.62 3.98 -27.20
N ILE A 22 -4.23 3.35 -26.08
CA ILE A 22 -3.55 4.04 -24.98
C ILE A 22 -2.15 4.50 -25.39
N LEU A 23 -1.39 3.65 -26.07
CA LEU A 23 -0.08 4.05 -26.57
C LEU A 23 -0.19 5.28 -27.48
N GLN A 24 -1.20 5.30 -28.35
CA GLN A 24 -1.48 6.43 -29.22
C GLN A 24 -1.85 7.69 -28.42
N LYS A 25 -2.68 7.59 -27.38
CA LYS A 25 -3.00 8.71 -26.48
C LYS A 25 -1.76 9.29 -25.80
N PHE A 26 -0.81 8.43 -25.38
CA PHE A 26 0.45 8.92 -24.82
C PHE A 26 1.31 9.64 -25.87
N LYS A 27 1.45 9.07 -27.08
CA LYS A 27 2.19 9.71 -28.18
C LYS A 27 1.59 11.05 -28.61
N GLU A 28 0.27 11.13 -28.69
CA GLU A 28 -0.45 12.38 -28.97
C GLU A 28 -0.27 13.39 -27.84
N GLY A 29 -0.27 12.93 -26.59
CA GLY A 29 0.07 13.75 -25.45
C GLY A 29 1.44 14.41 -25.58
N VAL A 30 2.48 13.63 -25.92
CA VAL A 30 3.83 14.13 -26.14
C VAL A 30 3.85 15.14 -27.29
N LYS A 31 3.23 14.79 -28.43
CA LYS A 31 3.15 15.67 -29.62
C LYS A 31 2.49 17.02 -29.32
N ASN A 32 1.48 17.01 -28.46
CA ASN A 32 0.73 18.21 -28.08
C ASN A 32 1.27 18.88 -26.81
N GLU A 33 2.46 18.49 -26.34
CA GLU A 33 3.12 19.04 -25.15
C GLU A 33 2.27 18.99 -23.87
N LEU A 34 1.37 18.00 -23.78
CA LEU A 34 0.52 17.80 -22.61
C LEU A 34 1.33 17.21 -21.45
N GLN A 35 0.98 17.60 -20.22
CA GLN A 35 1.56 16.98 -19.03
C GLN A 35 1.14 15.51 -18.93
N PHE A 36 2.07 14.62 -18.58
CA PHE A 36 1.80 13.20 -18.40
C PHE A 36 0.58 12.93 -17.47
N ASN A 37 0.49 13.65 -16.35
CA ASN A 37 -0.60 13.49 -15.40
C ASN A 37 -1.97 13.82 -16.03
N TYR A 38 -2.04 14.81 -16.91
CA TYR A 38 -3.27 15.14 -17.63
C TYR A 38 -3.71 13.98 -18.51
N VAL A 39 -2.79 13.44 -19.32
CA VAL A 39 -3.07 12.31 -20.23
C VAL A 39 -3.41 11.04 -19.46
N SER A 40 -2.59 10.69 -18.45
CA SER A 40 -2.81 9.51 -17.60
C SER A 40 -4.13 9.57 -16.84
N ASN A 41 -4.49 10.72 -16.29
CA ASN A 41 -5.76 10.87 -15.58
C ASN A 41 -6.96 10.83 -16.53
N GLY A 42 -6.82 11.40 -17.73
CA GLY A 42 -7.83 11.27 -18.79
C GLY A 42 -8.10 9.81 -19.13
N ILE A 43 -7.04 9.02 -19.33
CA ILE A 43 -7.12 7.57 -19.55
C ILE A 43 -7.83 6.87 -18.39
N LEU A 44 -7.40 7.10 -17.14
CA LEU A 44 -8.00 6.46 -15.96
C LEU A 44 -9.47 6.83 -15.77
N LYS A 45 -9.85 8.07 -16.09
CA LYS A 45 -11.23 8.53 -16.06
C LYS A 45 -12.07 7.79 -17.10
N THR A 46 -11.63 7.75 -18.36
CA THR A 46 -12.34 7.03 -19.44
C THR A 46 -12.68 5.59 -19.03
N TYR A 47 -11.70 4.82 -18.55
CA TYR A 47 -11.99 3.42 -18.16
C TYR A 47 -12.78 3.31 -16.85
N THR A 48 -12.74 4.31 -15.98
CA THR A 48 -13.64 4.34 -14.81
C THR A 48 -15.09 4.53 -15.26
N ASP A 49 -15.33 5.45 -16.19
CA ASP A 49 -16.67 5.73 -16.72
C ASP A 49 -17.22 4.51 -17.50
N GLU A 50 -16.39 3.89 -18.34
CA GLU A 50 -16.74 2.65 -19.07
C GLU A 50 -17.07 1.48 -18.13
N ILE A 51 -16.27 1.27 -17.06
CA ILE A 51 -16.55 0.23 -16.06
C ILE A 51 -17.88 0.51 -15.37
N ASN A 52 -18.13 1.76 -14.97
CA ASN A 52 -19.36 2.13 -14.31
C ASN A 52 -20.57 1.92 -15.21
N SER A 53 -20.48 2.31 -16.49
CA SER A 53 -21.55 2.10 -17.48
C SER A 53 -21.88 0.61 -17.69
N ILE A 54 -20.86 -0.26 -17.76
CA ILE A 54 -21.11 -1.72 -17.85
C ILE A 54 -21.81 -2.25 -16.59
N LEU A 55 -21.50 -1.68 -15.42
CA LEU A 55 -22.09 -2.08 -14.13
C LEU A 55 -23.47 -1.47 -13.86
N GLU A 56 -23.98 -0.60 -14.74
CA GLU A 56 -25.40 -0.20 -14.74
C GLU A 56 -26.30 -1.37 -15.14
N ASP A 57 -25.78 -2.33 -15.92
CA ASP A 57 -26.45 -3.61 -16.18
C ASP A 57 -26.41 -4.48 -14.91
N GLN A 58 -27.58 -4.66 -14.31
CA GLN A 58 -27.74 -5.42 -13.07
C GLN A 58 -27.38 -6.90 -13.24
N LEU A 59 -27.59 -7.49 -14.43
CA LEU A 59 -27.24 -8.88 -14.72
C LEU A 59 -25.73 -9.05 -14.79
N VAL A 60 -25.01 -8.11 -15.42
CA VAL A 60 -23.53 -8.12 -15.45
C VAL A 60 -22.97 -7.93 -14.04
N LYS A 61 -23.53 -7.01 -13.26
CA LYS A 61 -23.14 -6.77 -11.86
C LYS A 61 -23.37 -7.99 -10.97
N ASN A 62 -24.50 -8.68 -11.13
CA ASN A 62 -24.79 -9.93 -10.41
C ASN A 62 -23.83 -11.04 -10.84
N SER A 63 -23.54 -11.15 -12.14
CA SER A 63 -22.58 -12.11 -12.68
C SER A 63 -21.17 -11.89 -12.13
N GLN A 64 -20.72 -10.63 -12.05
CA GLN A 64 -19.44 -10.29 -11.44
C GLN A 64 -19.38 -10.75 -9.98
N ARG A 65 -20.42 -10.47 -9.18
CA ARG A 65 -20.48 -10.91 -7.77
C ARG A 65 -20.45 -12.43 -7.66
N PHE A 66 -21.17 -13.12 -8.53
CA PHE A 66 -21.15 -14.58 -8.59
C PHE A 66 -19.73 -15.08 -8.86
N ILE A 67 -19.04 -14.54 -9.87
CA ILE A 67 -17.65 -14.92 -10.19
C ILE A 67 -16.73 -14.65 -8.99
N GLU A 68 -16.79 -13.46 -8.39
CA GLU A 68 -15.95 -13.10 -7.24
C GLU A 68 -16.17 -14.01 -6.03
N THR A 69 -17.42 -14.45 -5.78
CA THR A 69 -17.75 -15.35 -4.67
C THR A 69 -17.24 -16.77 -4.89
N ASN A 70 -16.98 -17.16 -6.14
CA ASN A 70 -16.54 -18.50 -6.51
C ASN A 70 -15.03 -18.58 -6.79
N PHE A 71 -14.26 -17.50 -6.68
CA PHE A 71 -12.82 -17.51 -6.96
C PHE A 71 -12.04 -18.52 -6.11
N ASP A 72 -12.36 -18.63 -4.83
CA ASP A 72 -11.63 -19.51 -3.90
C ASP A 72 -11.86 -21.01 -4.17
N LYS A 73 -12.79 -21.38 -5.05
CA LYS A 73 -13.07 -22.78 -5.40
C LYS A 73 -12.02 -23.40 -6.31
N TYR A 74 -11.28 -22.58 -7.06
CA TYR A 74 -10.36 -23.05 -8.08
C TYR A 74 -8.95 -22.50 -7.89
N GLU A 75 -7.95 -23.34 -8.15
CA GLU A 75 -6.57 -22.91 -8.36
C GLU A 75 -6.35 -22.56 -9.86
N GLY A 76 -5.43 -21.64 -10.14
CA GLY A 76 -5.08 -21.29 -11.53
C GLY A 76 -6.03 -20.28 -12.18
N ASP A 77 -6.51 -20.57 -13.40
CA ASP A 77 -7.40 -19.67 -14.14
C ASP A 77 -8.85 -19.74 -13.60
N GLN A 78 -9.07 -19.00 -12.51
CA GLN A 78 -10.30 -19.02 -11.75
C GLN A 78 -11.52 -18.59 -12.58
N ILE A 79 -11.38 -17.59 -13.46
CA ILE A 79 -12.52 -17.10 -14.25
C ILE A 79 -12.96 -18.15 -15.26
N SER A 80 -12.02 -18.72 -16.04
CA SER A 80 -12.35 -19.73 -17.04
C SER A 80 -13.00 -20.96 -16.41
N ASN A 81 -12.50 -21.40 -15.25
CA ASN A 81 -13.09 -22.52 -14.50
C ASN A 81 -14.50 -22.21 -14.00
N ILE A 82 -14.75 -21.02 -13.45
CA ILE A 82 -16.10 -20.64 -12.99
C ILE A 82 -17.08 -20.55 -14.17
N LEU A 83 -16.66 -19.93 -15.27
CA LEU A 83 -17.49 -19.77 -16.46
C LEU A 83 -17.92 -21.10 -17.07
N ASP A 84 -17.04 -22.10 -17.06
CA ASP A 84 -17.32 -23.41 -17.67
C ASP A 84 -18.05 -24.37 -16.73
N ASN A 85 -17.79 -24.31 -15.42
CA ASN A 85 -18.27 -25.31 -14.48
C ASN A 85 -19.47 -24.83 -13.64
N ASP A 86 -19.46 -23.58 -13.18
CA ASP A 86 -20.45 -23.07 -12.21
C ASP A 86 -21.47 -22.11 -12.83
N PHE A 87 -21.10 -21.40 -13.90
CA PHE A 87 -21.90 -20.28 -14.40
C PHE A 87 -23.26 -20.69 -14.98
N ASN A 88 -23.40 -21.94 -15.42
CA ASN A 88 -24.69 -22.47 -15.88
C ASN A 88 -25.75 -22.51 -14.76
N SER A 89 -25.36 -22.70 -13.50
CA SER A 89 -26.31 -22.66 -12.38
C SER A 89 -26.83 -21.24 -12.17
N PHE A 90 -25.94 -20.24 -12.23
CA PHE A 90 -26.30 -18.84 -12.16
C PHE A 90 -27.31 -18.46 -13.26
N VAL A 91 -27.06 -18.86 -14.51
CA VAL A 91 -27.95 -18.57 -15.65
C VAL A 91 -29.31 -19.23 -15.46
N SER A 92 -29.34 -20.47 -14.93
CA SER A 92 -30.57 -21.22 -14.71
C SER A 92 -31.47 -20.61 -13.63
N GLU A 93 -30.89 -19.94 -12.63
CA GLU A 93 -31.60 -19.22 -11.56
C GLU A 93 -32.26 -17.91 -12.03
N HIS A 94 -31.91 -17.39 -13.21
CA HIS A 94 -32.34 -16.08 -13.70
C HIS A 94 -33.28 -16.12 -14.94
N GLU A 95 -33.92 -17.27 -15.22
CA GLU A 95 -34.94 -17.50 -16.29
C GLU A 95 -34.53 -17.19 -17.77
N LYS A 96 -35.42 -17.57 -18.70
CA LYS A 96 -35.16 -18.12 -20.06
C LYS A 96 -34.70 -17.18 -21.19
N GLU A 97 -34.48 -15.88 -20.98
CA GLU A 97 -34.12 -14.93 -22.07
C GLU A 97 -32.74 -14.28 -21.90
N ILE A 98 -31.81 -14.94 -21.20
CA ILE A 98 -30.42 -14.46 -21.17
C ILE A 98 -29.72 -14.82 -22.48
N ASN A 99 -29.32 -13.80 -23.25
CA ASN A 99 -28.35 -13.96 -24.31
C ASN A 99 -26.97 -14.22 -23.69
N LEU A 100 -26.70 -15.49 -23.37
CA LEU A 100 -25.51 -15.91 -22.65
C LEU A 100 -24.20 -15.46 -23.33
N PRO A 101 -24.04 -15.58 -24.67
CA PRO A 101 -22.88 -14.99 -25.35
C PRO A 101 -22.69 -13.50 -25.07
N GLU A 102 -23.74 -12.68 -25.15
CA GLU A 102 -23.65 -11.23 -24.91
C GLU A 102 -23.31 -10.91 -23.45
N LEU A 103 -23.84 -11.69 -22.50
CA LEU A 103 -23.50 -11.56 -21.09
C LEU A 103 -22.01 -11.86 -20.86
N ILE A 104 -21.51 -12.96 -21.42
CA ILE A 104 -20.10 -13.34 -21.30
C ILE A 104 -19.20 -12.28 -21.94
N GLU A 105 -19.58 -11.73 -23.10
CA GLU A 105 -18.84 -10.63 -23.73
C GLU A 105 -18.81 -9.36 -22.87
N SER A 106 -19.91 -9.05 -22.18
CA SER A 106 -20.00 -7.91 -21.26
C SER A 106 -19.12 -8.11 -20.02
N ILE A 107 -19.08 -9.33 -19.49
CA ILE A 107 -18.16 -9.72 -18.40
C ILE A 107 -16.70 -9.60 -18.89
N ALA A 108 -16.39 -10.11 -20.08
CA ALA A 108 -15.05 -9.99 -20.68
C ALA A 108 -14.62 -8.53 -20.82
N ARG A 109 -15.53 -7.66 -21.28
CA ARG A 109 -15.28 -6.21 -21.38
C ARG A 109 -15.00 -5.57 -20.02
N LEU A 110 -15.80 -5.90 -19.01
CA LEU A 110 -15.61 -5.43 -17.64
C LEU A 110 -14.21 -5.79 -17.11
N TYR A 111 -13.82 -7.06 -17.22
CA TYR A 111 -12.52 -7.53 -16.72
C TYR A 111 -11.34 -6.98 -17.53
N ALA A 112 -11.49 -6.81 -18.84
CA ALA A 112 -10.49 -6.17 -19.68
C ALA A 112 -10.27 -4.71 -19.26
N TYR A 113 -11.35 -3.93 -19.10
CA TYR A 113 -11.25 -2.52 -18.68
C TYR A 113 -10.70 -2.36 -17.26
N LYS A 114 -11.08 -3.24 -16.32
CA LYS A 114 -10.45 -3.29 -14.99
C LYS A 114 -8.95 -3.56 -15.08
N ARG A 115 -8.53 -4.52 -15.92
CA ARG A 115 -7.11 -4.83 -16.13
C ARG A 115 -6.35 -3.63 -16.71
N ILE A 116 -6.92 -2.98 -17.72
CA ILE A 116 -6.36 -1.79 -18.37
C ILE A 116 -6.18 -0.66 -17.35
N LYS A 117 -7.23 -0.33 -16.59
CA LYS A 117 -7.17 0.70 -15.53
C LYS A 117 -6.09 0.37 -14.50
N ASN A 118 -6.09 -0.85 -13.98
CA ASN A 118 -5.10 -1.30 -12.99
C ASN A 118 -3.67 -1.25 -13.55
N ASN A 119 -3.48 -1.61 -14.83
CA ASN A 119 -2.18 -1.54 -15.48
C ASN A 119 -1.65 -0.10 -15.54
N VAL A 120 -2.48 0.85 -16.01
CA VAL A 120 -2.09 2.26 -16.08
C VAL A 120 -1.74 2.82 -14.70
N SER A 121 -2.50 2.45 -13.66
CA SER A 121 -2.19 2.83 -12.29
C SER A 121 -0.90 2.20 -11.76
N ASN A 122 -0.72 0.89 -11.95
CA ASN A 122 0.44 0.15 -11.45
C ASN A 122 1.75 0.55 -12.14
N ASN A 123 1.67 0.90 -13.43
CA ASN A 123 2.80 1.30 -14.26
C ASN A 123 2.96 2.83 -14.36
N HIS A 124 2.33 3.60 -13.47
CA HIS A 124 2.34 5.07 -13.53
C HIS A 124 3.77 5.65 -13.61
N ASN A 125 4.67 5.18 -12.73
CA ASN A 125 6.07 5.65 -12.72
C ASN A 125 6.84 5.32 -14.02
N PRO A 126 6.93 4.04 -14.45
CA PRO A 126 7.63 3.70 -15.69
C PRO A 126 7.01 4.39 -16.91
N TYR A 127 5.68 4.50 -16.99
CA TYR A 127 5.03 5.25 -18.07
C TYR A 127 5.37 6.74 -18.04
N SER A 128 5.50 7.35 -16.86
CA SER A 128 5.93 8.75 -16.76
C SER A 128 7.34 8.96 -17.30
N PHE A 129 8.25 7.99 -17.09
CA PHE A 129 9.61 8.05 -17.61
C PHE A 129 9.64 7.82 -19.12
N MET A 130 8.93 6.80 -19.62
CA MET A 130 8.75 6.58 -21.07
C MET A 130 8.22 7.82 -21.78
N TYR A 131 7.20 8.45 -21.18
CA TYR A 131 6.58 9.67 -21.70
C TYR A 131 7.59 10.83 -21.76
N LYS A 132 8.37 11.05 -20.70
CA LYS A 132 9.43 12.08 -20.67
C LYS A 132 10.55 11.82 -21.68
N LEU A 133 10.87 10.55 -21.92
CA LEU A 133 11.88 10.14 -22.90
C LEU A 133 11.35 10.16 -24.34
N ASN A 134 10.03 10.29 -24.54
CA ASN A 134 9.36 9.97 -25.79
C ASN A 134 9.76 8.60 -26.35
N ASP A 135 9.92 7.62 -25.46
CA ASP A 135 10.36 6.27 -25.77
C ASP A 135 9.42 5.27 -25.09
N PHE A 136 8.64 4.57 -25.91
CA PHE A 136 7.60 3.64 -25.48
C PHE A 136 7.89 2.18 -25.91
N GLU A 137 9.15 1.84 -26.23
CA GLU A 137 9.53 0.48 -26.65
C GLU A 137 9.13 -0.60 -25.63
N GLU A 138 9.09 -0.22 -24.35
CA GLU A 138 8.79 -1.11 -23.22
C GLU A 138 7.36 -0.97 -22.68
N PHE A 139 6.47 -0.30 -23.43
CA PHE A 139 5.06 -0.16 -23.06
C PHE A 139 4.36 -1.52 -23.06
N THR A 140 3.60 -1.85 -22.00
CA THR A 140 2.98 -3.18 -21.86
C THR A 140 1.85 -3.24 -20.83
N TYR A 141 0.82 -4.05 -21.09
CA TYR A 141 -0.29 -4.30 -20.16
C TYR A 141 0.03 -5.24 -18.99
N LYS A 142 1.29 -5.59 -18.85
CA LYS A 142 1.84 -6.39 -17.76
C LYS A 142 2.25 -5.51 -16.58
N ASN A 143 2.21 -6.06 -15.37
CA ASN A 143 2.58 -5.30 -14.17
C ASN A 143 4.11 -5.19 -14.11
N ILE A 144 4.68 -4.08 -14.57
CA ILE A 144 6.13 -3.89 -14.68
C ILE A 144 6.80 -4.04 -13.31
N LYS A 145 6.16 -3.56 -12.24
CA LYS A 145 6.73 -3.66 -10.89
C LYS A 145 6.93 -5.11 -10.46
N SER A 146 6.03 -6.01 -10.87
CA SER A 146 6.11 -7.44 -10.55
C SER A 146 6.98 -8.22 -11.52
N GLU A 147 6.91 -7.89 -12.82
CA GLU A 147 7.47 -8.72 -13.88
C GLU A 147 8.83 -8.24 -14.38
N LYS A 148 9.11 -6.94 -14.28
CA LYS A 148 10.36 -6.30 -14.70
C LYS A 148 10.78 -5.22 -13.69
N PRO A 149 11.08 -5.58 -12.42
CA PRO A 149 11.33 -4.61 -11.35
C PRO A 149 12.49 -3.64 -11.66
N GLU A 150 13.48 -4.08 -12.44
CA GLU A 150 14.64 -3.25 -12.84
C GLU A 150 14.33 -2.19 -13.90
N LEU A 151 13.31 -2.41 -14.73
CA LEU A 151 13.02 -1.56 -15.89
C LEU A 151 12.73 -0.11 -15.46
N THR A 152 12.00 0.06 -14.36
CA THR A 152 11.64 1.38 -13.85
C THR A 152 12.88 2.20 -13.50
N GLU A 153 13.89 1.56 -12.88
CA GLU A 153 15.14 2.23 -12.52
C GLU A 153 16.00 2.55 -13.76
N LYS A 154 16.06 1.64 -14.73
CA LYS A 154 16.73 1.88 -16.03
C LYS A 154 16.15 3.11 -16.74
N LEU A 155 14.83 3.21 -16.81
CA LEU A 155 14.15 4.38 -17.39
C LEU A 155 14.39 5.65 -16.58
N ARG A 156 14.34 5.57 -15.24
CA ARG A 156 14.61 6.70 -14.35
C ARG A 156 16.01 7.27 -14.57
N LEU A 157 17.03 6.42 -14.67
CA LEU A 157 18.42 6.82 -14.89
C LEU A 157 18.65 7.46 -16.27
N ARG A 158 17.85 7.11 -17.28
CA ARG A 158 17.87 7.79 -18.59
C ARG A 158 17.31 9.21 -18.51
N VAL A 159 16.23 9.41 -17.75
CA VAL A 159 15.62 10.75 -17.54
C VAL A 159 16.46 11.62 -16.62
N TYR A 160 17.03 11.00 -15.58
CA TYR A 160 17.85 11.64 -14.56
C TYR A 160 19.22 10.94 -14.51
N PRO A 161 20.09 11.20 -15.50
CA PRO A 161 21.46 10.73 -15.47
C PRO A 161 22.08 11.13 -14.14
N SER A 162 22.75 10.19 -13.50
CA SER A 162 23.51 10.54 -12.30
C SER A 162 24.74 11.31 -12.77
N ASP A 163 24.69 12.64 -12.75
CA ASP A 163 25.83 13.53 -13.10
C ASP A 163 27.01 13.43 -12.11
N ARG A 164 27.13 12.32 -11.39
CA ARG A 164 28.19 12.10 -10.42
C ARG A 164 28.85 10.76 -10.72
N PRO A 165 30.18 10.72 -10.95
CA PRO A 165 30.90 9.45 -10.87
C PRO A 165 30.58 8.87 -9.51
N ASP A 166 30.29 7.56 -9.45
CA ASP A 166 29.97 6.77 -8.25
C ASP A 166 30.40 7.43 -6.94
N ASN A 167 29.64 8.43 -6.51
CA ASN A 167 29.58 8.79 -5.13
C ASN A 167 28.66 7.72 -4.60
N LYS A 168 29.23 6.53 -4.36
CA LYS A 168 28.79 5.66 -3.26
C LYS A 168 28.36 6.65 -2.21
N LYS A 169 27.04 6.82 -2.01
CA LYS A 169 26.54 7.69 -0.95
C LYS A 169 27.38 7.29 0.23
N ARG A 170 28.26 8.18 0.73
CA ARG A 170 28.98 7.90 1.96
C ARG A 170 27.86 7.49 2.90
N LYS A 171 27.82 6.21 3.29
CA LYS A 171 26.84 5.74 4.26
C LYS A 171 27.00 6.75 5.39
N LYS A 172 25.94 7.51 5.67
CA LYS A 172 26.00 8.46 6.75
C LYS A 172 26.39 7.62 7.96
N ASP A 173 27.52 7.97 8.56
CA ASP A 173 28.04 7.22 9.67
C ASP A 173 27.15 7.56 10.86
N TYR A 174 26.21 6.67 11.14
CA TYR A 174 25.26 6.83 12.24
C TYR A 174 25.85 6.34 13.57
N SER A 175 27.14 6.02 13.63
CA SER A 175 27.80 5.52 14.85
C SER A 175 27.56 6.45 16.04
N ILE A 176 27.66 7.76 15.84
CA ILE A 176 27.43 8.78 16.88
C ILE A 176 25.95 8.84 17.28
N GLU A 177 25.01 8.83 16.33
CA GLU A 177 23.58 8.82 16.64
C GLU A 177 23.15 7.52 17.35
N ILE A 178 23.74 6.39 16.99
CA ILE A 178 23.49 5.09 17.63
C ILE A 178 24.07 5.08 19.05
N GLU A 179 25.28 5.57 19.25
CA GLU A 179 25.91 5.69 20.57
C GLU A 179 25.09 6.59 21.49
N ASN A 180 24.65 7.76 21.00
CA ASN A 180 23.79 8.65 21.76
C ASN A 180 22.46 7.99 22.10
N THR A 181 21.82 7.32 21.14
CA THR A 181 20.56 6.60 21.36
C THR A 181 20.73 5.53 22.44
N ASN A 182 21.77 4.72 22.36
CA ASN A 182 22.08 3.70 23.38
C ASN A 182 22.31 4.33 24.76
N ARG A 183 23.09 5.41 24.84
CA ARG A 183 23.33 6.15 26.08
C ARG A 183 22.03 6.66 26.71
N TYR A 184 21.09 7.14 25.89
CA TYR A 184 19.77 7.56 26.37
C TYR A 184 18.89 6.38 26.79
N LEU A 185 18.90 5.27 26.04
CA LEU A 185 18.16 4.06 26.39
C LEU A 185 18.66 3.41 27.69
N ASP A 186 19.92 3.60 28.03
CA ASP A 186 20.54 3.15 29.28
C ASP A 186 20.12 3.99 30.50
N THR A 187 19.63 5.22 30.30
CA THR A 187 19.10 6.04 31.41
C THR A 187 17.76 5.54 31.96
N PHE A 188 17.05 4.69 31.22
CA PHE A 188 15.81 4.08 31.66
C PHE A 188 16.10 2.80 32.45
N SER A 189 15.78 2.81 33.74
CA SER A 189 15.82 1.63 34.59
C SER A 189 14.84 0.56 34.11
N ASP A 190 15.10 -0.70 34.48
CA ASP A 190 14.22 -1.81 34.14
C ASP A 190 12.80 -1.65 34.70
N ASN A 191 12.66 -0.92 35.82
CA ASN A 191 11.35 -0.61 36.39
C ASN A 191 10.60 0.43 35.56
N GLU A 192 11.28 1.47 35.06
CA GLU A 192 10.68 2.48 34.18
C GLU A 192 10.26 1.89 32.84
N LYS A 193 11.06 0.98 32.29
CA LYS A 193 10.73 0.22 31.08
C LYS A 193 9.46 -0.63 31.28
N LYS A 194 9.33 -1.29 32.43
CA LYS A 194 8.11 -2.06 32.80
C LYS A 194 6.88 -1.17 32.95
N VAL A 195 7.03 0.03 33.53
CA VAL A 195 5.95 1.01 33.66
C VAL A 195 5.50 1.53 32.30
N LEU A 196 6.43 1.87 31.41
CA LEU A 196 6.15 2.28 30.03
C LEU A 196 5.44 1.19 29.23
N LEU A 197 5.91 -0.07 29.33
CA LEU A 197 5.24 -1.21 28.70
C LEU A 197 3.82 -1.41 29.22
N LYS A 198 3.61 -1.29 30.53
CA LYS A 198 2.28 -1.44 31.14
C LYS A 198 1.34 -0.29 30.75
N ALA A 199 1.85 0.94 30.63
CA ALA A 199 1.11 2.10 30.16
C ALA A 199 0.72 1.96 28.68
N LEU A 200 1.66 1.51 27.83
CA LEU A 200 1.41 1.23 26.43
C LEU A 200 0.36 0.12 26.24
N TYR A 201 0.46 -0.97 27.00
CA TYR A 201 -0.52 -2.05 26.98
C TYR A 201 -1.92 -1.58 27.41
N LYS A 202 -2.01 -0.81 28.51
CA LYS A 202 -3.26 -0.21 28.99
C LYS A 202 -3.89 0.73 27.95
N PHE A 203 -3.05 1.50 27.26
CA PHE A 203 -3.46 2.39 26.18
C PHE A 203 -4.04 1.64 24.98
N PHE A 204 -3.43 0.51 24.59
CA PHE A 204 -4.01 -0.36 23.56
C PHE A 204 -5.33 -0.97 24.02
N GLU A 205 -5.39 -1.46 25.25
CA GLU A 205 -6.60 -2.06 25.81
C GLU A 205 -7.77 -1.04 25.87
N SER A 206 -7.49 0.23 26.18
CA SER A 206 -8.51 1.28 26.26
C SER A 206 -8.99 1.78 24.89
N ASN A 207 -8.11 1.81 23.89
CA ASN A 207 -8.45 2.34 22.56
C ASN A 207 -9.02 1.26 21.61
N PHE A 208 -8.67 -0.01 21.77
CA PHE A 208 -9.32 -1.11 21.02
C PHE A 208 -10.73 -1.46 21.54
N LYS A 209 -11.12 -0.97 22.73
CA LYS A 209 -12.51 -1.03 23.21
C LYS A 209 -13.38 0.12 22.68
N SER A 210 -12.77 1.14 22.07
CA SER A 210 -13.45 2.29 21.48
C SER A 210 -13.79 2.00 20.01
N LYS A 211 -15.08 2.00 19.65
CA LYS A 211 -15.58 1.84 18.26
C LYS A 211 -15.17 2.96 17.29
N PHE A 212 -14.38 3.94 17.73
CA PHE A 212 -14.13 5.18 16.97
C PHE A 212 -12.82 5.20 16.15
N TYR A 213 -11.91 4.25 16.34
CA TYR A 213 -10.63 4.23 15.63
C TYR A 213 -10.51 2.96 14.78
N ASN A 214 -10.33 3.13 13.47
CA ASN A 214 -10.26 2.01 12.51
C ASN A 214 -8.82 1.51 12.28
N ASP A 215 -7.79 2.32 12.58
CA ASP A 215 -6.40 1.89 12.44
C ASP A 215 -5.48 2.51 13.51
N PHE A 216 -4.40 1.82 13.85
CA PHE A 216 -3.47 2.13 14.96
C PHE A 216 -2.77 3.49 14.81
N ARG A 217 -2.69 3.98 13.56
CA ARG A 217 -2.04 5.22 13.15
C ARG A 217 -2.80 6.48 13.58
N ASP A 218 -4.05 6.35 13.99
CA ASP A 218 -4.91 7.48 14.36
C ASP A 218 -4.75 7.88 15.84
N VAL A 219 -4.12 7.03 16.66
CA VAL A 219 -4.06 7.23 18.13
C VAL A 219 -2.67 7.62 18.62
N ILE A 220 -1.60 7.13 17.97
CA ILE A 220 -0.21 7.51 18.25
C ILE A 220 0.52 7.73 16.92
N PRO A 221 1.17 8.89 16.72
CA PRO A 221 2.05 9.10 15.57
C PRO A 221 3.11 8.00 15.49
N ALA A 222 3.33 7.42 14.30
CA ALA A 222 4.23 6.27 14.12
C ALA A 222 5.65 6.49 14.67
N THR A 223 6.12 7.74 14.73
CA THR A 223 7.39 8.15 15.33
C THR A 223 7.41 7.90 16.84
N GLU A 224 6.37 8.28 17.57
CA GLU A 224 6.24 8.09 19.02
C GLU A 224 6.07 6.61 19.38
N PHE A 225 5.32 5.86 18.57
CA PHE A 225 5.23 4.41 18.74
C PHE A 225 6.60 3.74 18.59
N THR A 226 7.37 4.12 17.56
CA THR A 226 8.72 3.59 17.33
C THR A 226 9.67 3.92 18.49
N LYS A 227 9.62 5.15 19.03
CA LYS A 227 10.41 5.57 20.20
C LYS A 227 10.07 4.74 21.45
N ILE A 228 8.79 4.51 21.73
CA ILE A 228 8.35 3.70 22.88
C ILE A 228 8.78 2.24 22.73
N VAL A 229 8.66 1.67 21.52
CA VAL A 229 9.14 0.30 21.23
C VAL A 229 10.65 0.20 21.44
N LEU A 230 11.44 1.21 21.03
CA LEU A 230 12.89 1.24 21.26
C LEU A 230 13.25 1.27 22.77
N ILE A 231 12.53 2.06 23.57
CA ILE A 231 12.75 2.16 25.02
C ILE A 231 12.42 0.85 25.74
N ILE A 232 11.33 0.19 25.35
CA ILE A 232 10.86 -1.04 25.98
C ILE A 232 11.69 -2.27 25.54
N SER A 233 12.08 -2.33 24.26
CA SER A 233 12.55 -3.57 23.64
C SER A 233 13.96 -4.02 24.02
N LYS A 234 14.79 -3.18 24.69
CA LYS A 234 16.20 -3.51 24.99
C LYS A 234 16.86 -4.23 23.81
N LEU A 235 16.76 -3.67 22.60
CA LEU A 235 17.36 -4.31 21.43
C LEU A 235 18.88 -4.24 21.53
N LYS A 236 19.52 -5.41 21.57
CA LYS A 236 20.97 -5.58 21.45
C LYS A 236 21.52 -5.07 20.11
N GLU A 237 20.67 -4.72 19.15
CA GLU A 237 21.06 -4.30 17.79
C GLU A 237 20.15 -3.17 17.25
N PRO A 238 20.25 -1.92 17.78
CA PRO A 238 19.50 -0.75 17.27
C PRO A 238 19.80 -0.48 15.79
N GLU A 239 20.93 -0.99 15.30
CA GLU A 239 21.41 -0.93 13.92
C GLU A 239 20.42 -1.49 12.89
N VAL A 240 19.53 -2.42 13.28
CA VAL A 240 18.51 -3.00 12.38
C VAL A 240 17.58 -1.91 11.82
N PHE A 241 17.27 -0.87 12.60
CA PHE A 241 16.47 0.27 12.14
C PHE A 241 17.22 1.18 11.14
N TYR A 242 18.55 1.06 11.07
CA TYR A 242 19.42 1.84 10.19
C TYR A 242 19.94 1.03 8.99
N LYS A 243 20.05 -0.30 9.11
CA LYS A 243 20.69 -1.18 8.11
C LYS A 243 19.72 -1.69 7.02
N SER A 244 18.41 -1.72 7.24
CA SER A 244 17.44 -2.20 6.23
C SER A 244 16.50 -1.09 5.73
N SER A 245 17.03 -0.04 5.09
CA SER A 245 16.16 0.90 4.38
C SER A 245 16.80 1.53 3.13
N ASN A 246 16.61 0.87 2.00
CA ASN A 246 16.25 1.65 0.81
C ASN A 246 14.79 2.09 1.03
N GLN A 247 14.60 3.31 1.51
CA GLN A 247 13.31 4.02 1.56
C GLN A 247 12.22 3.45 2.49
N SER A 248 12.38 3.56 3.81
CA SER A 248 11.20 3.65 4.68
C SER A 248 10.96 5.12 5.05
N SER A 249 9.74 5.60 4.87
CA SER A 249 9.27 6.95 5.23
C SER A 249 9.44 7.30 6.71
N ILE A 250 9.79 6.31 7.54
CA ILE A 250 10.07 6.45 8.97
C ILE A 250 11.40 7.17 9.19
N THR A 251 12.43 6.87 8.39
CA THR A 251 13.78 7.43 8.54
C THR A 251 13.80 8.93 8.26
N LYS A 252 13.02 9.39 7.27
CA LYS A 252 12.88 10.82 6.96
C LYS A 252 12.19 11.58 8.11
N LYS A 253 11.18 10.98 8.73
CA LYS A 253 10.43 11.55 9.87
C LYS A 253 11.20 11.58 11.18
N ILE A 254 12.18 10.69 11.37
CA ILE A 254 13.04 10.69 12.57
C ILE A 254 14.21 11.68 12.41
N SER A 255 14.74 11.85 11.20
CA SER A 255 15.90 12.71 10.96
C SER A 255 15.58 14.20 10.77
N GLU A 256 14.32 14.54 10.50
CA GLU A 256 13.94 15.89 10.06
C GLU A 256 13.58 16.88 11.17
N GLU A 257 13.66 16.58 12.48
CA GLU A 257 13.81 17.59 13.56
C GLU A 257 13.57 16.96 14.94
N TYR A 258 14.63 16.74 15.73
CA TYR A 258 14.47 16.82 17.19
C TYR A 258 14.46 18.31 17.55
N THR A 259 13.30 18.95 17.43
CA THR A 259 13.14 20.36 17.79
C THR A 259 13.02 20.51 19.31
N ARG A 260 13.46 21.67 19.83
CA ARG A 260 13.31 22.12 21.23
C ARG A 260 11.92 21.81 21.85
N PRO A 261 10.79 21.94 21.14
CA PRO A 261 9.48 21.45 21.58
C PRO A 261 9.38 19.95 21.89
N GLU A 262 10.12 19.06 21.22
CA GLU A 262 10.12 17.62 21.53
C GLU A 262 10.90 17.29 22.81
N ILE A 263 11.97 18.06 23.10
CA ILE A 263 12.67 18.01 24.40
C ILE A 263 11.75 18.50 25.52
N GLU A 264 10.95 19.54 25.26
CA GLU A 264 9.92 20.03 26.17
C GLU A 264 8.76 19.03 26.34
N ILE A 265 8.40 18.25 25.31
CA ILE A 265 7.40 17.17 25.40
C ILE A 265 7.93 15.98 26.21
N LEU A 266 9.21 15.58 26.05
CA LEU A 266 9.84 14.53 26.87
C LEU A 266 9.98 14.97 28.34
N HIS A 267 10.36 16.23 28.58
CA HIS A 267 10.35 16.82 29.93
C HIS A 267 8.92 16.91 30.49
N GLY A 268 7.95 17.30 29.67
CA GLY A 268 6.53 17.35 30.03
C GLY A 268 5.92 15.97 30.27
N LEU A 269 6.43 14.91 29.62
CA LEU A 269 6.01 13.53 29.85
C LEU A 269 6.44 13.07 31.25
N LYS A 270 7.65 13.42 31.67
CA LYS A 270 8.17 13.16 33.03
C LYS A 270 7.29 13.83 34.10
N ASP A 271 6.93 15.10 33.89
CA ASP A 271 6.09 15.86 34.82
C ASP A 271 4.61 15.46 34.74
N ARG A 272 4.11 15.02 33.58
CA ARG A 272 2.76 14.45 33.41
C ARG A 272 2.62 13.08 34.04
N LEU A 273 3.64 12.22 33.93
CA LEU A 273 3.69 10.94 34.64
C LEU A 273 3.78 11.14 36.16
N ALA A 274 4.50 12.17 36.62
CA ALA A 274 4.56 12.55 38.04
C ALA A 274 3.24 13.17 38.56
N SER A 275 2.58 14.02 37.77
CA SER A 275 1.33 14.71 38.13
C SER A 275 0.07 13.88 37.95
N GLN A 276 0.11 12.83 37.10
CA GLN A 276 -0.91 11.78 37.03
C GLN A 276 -0.97 10.93 38.30
N LYS A 277 -0.28 11.33 39.40
CA LYS A 277 -0.41 10.85 40.78
C LYS A 277 -0.98 9.45 40.76
N MET A 278 -0.12 8.45 40.62
CA MET A 278 -0.47 7.05 40.82
C MET A 278 -1.04 6.86 42.24
N THR A 279 -2.27 7.32 42.47
CA THR A 279 -2.93 7.48 43.77
C THR A 279 -3.36 6.15 44.34
N LYS A 280 -3.19 5.05 43.60
CA LYS A 280 -3.32 3.69 44.12
C LYS A 280 -1.98 3.00 44.42
N THR A 281 -0.85 3.67 44.23
CA THR A 281 0.46 3.08 44.55
C THR A 281 0.79 3.18 46.05
N LYS A 282 0.20 4.14 46.79
CA LYS A 282 0.43 4.25 48.24
C LYS A 282 -0.18 3.09 49.03
N GLU A 283 -1.40 2.66 48.69
CA GLU A 283 -2.07 1.49 49.29
C GLU A 283 -1.43 0.18 48.85
N TYR A 284 -0.98 0.09 47.59
CA TYR A 284 -0.28 -1.07 47.07
C TYR A 284 1.11 -1.26 47.68
N ILE A 285 1.85 -0.17 47.96
CA ILE A 285 3.13 -0.22 48.68
C ILE A 285 2.91 -0.48 50.18
N ALA A 286 1.87 0.08 50.82
CA ALA A 286 1.54 -0.23 52.21
C ALA A 286 1.17 -1.71 52.39
N GLY A 287 0.42 -2.31 51.45
CA GLY A 287 0.10 -3.74 51.43
C GLY A 287 1.29 -4.65 51.14
N LEU A 288 2.33 -4.15 50.46
CA LEU A 288 3.60 -4.86 50.24
C LEU A 288 4.58 -4.75 51.43
N ILE A 289 4.46 -3.71 52.25
CA ILE A 289 5.27 -3.53 53.48
C ILE A 289 4.64 -4.26 54.68
N ALA A 290 3.31 -4.35 54.76
CA ALA A 290 2.60 -5.03 55.85
C ALA A 290 2.61 -6.57 55.76
N ASN A 291 3.05 -7.14 54.62
CA ASN A 291 3.23 -8.58 54.41
C ASN A 291 4.72 -9.00 54.46
N ARG A 292 5.53 -8.27 55.22
CA ARG A 292 6.88 -8.64 55.67
C ARG A 292 6.97 -8.44 57.17
#